data_AF-A0A1S4ER11-F1
#
_entry.id   AF-A0A1S4ER11-F1
#
_cell.length_a   1.000
_cell.length_b   1.000
_cell.length_c   1.000
_cell.angle_alpha   90.00
_cell.angle_beta   90.00
_cell.angle_gamma   90.00
#
_symmetry.space_group_name_H-M   'P 1'
#
loop_
_entity.id
_entity.type
_entity.pdbx_description
1 polymer ?
#
loop_
_entity_poly.entity_id
_entity_poly.type
_entity_poly.pdbx_seq_one_letter_code
_entity_poly.pdbx_strand_id
1 'polypeptide(L)' 'MNLVLISRSMEKLKNTAEYIRNLYPTVEVRVIQADFSEGKKVYESIGNGLEDLDIGILGK' A
#
# COMPACT_ATOMS: atom_id res chain seq x y z
N MET A 1 -12.04 -2.25 7.68
CA MET A 1 -10.80 -1.47 7.73
C MET A 1 -9.93 -2.00 6.62
N ASN A 2 -9.49 -1.14 5.69
CA ASN A 2 -8.75 -1.54 4.51
C ASN A 2 -7.31 -1.02 4.62
N LEU A 3 -6.36 -1.74 4.04
CA LEU A 3 -4.93 -1.51 4.22
C LEU A 3 -4.24 -1.24 2.88
N VAL A 4 -3.31 -0.29 2.88
CA VAL A 4 -2.37 -0.10 1.78
C VAL A 4 -0.96 -0.38 2.28
N LEU A 5 -0.27 -1.31 1.62
CA LEU A 5 1.12 -1.65 1.91
C LEU A 5 2.03 -0.99 0.89
N ILE A 6 3.03 -0.26 1.36
CA ILE A 6 4.01 0.45 0.53
C ILE A 6 5.42 -0.03 0.88
N SER A 7 6.18 -0.51 -0.11
CA SER A 7 7.55 -0.96 0.08
C SER A 7 8.30 -1.02 -1.25
N ARG A 8 9.64 -1.03 -1.18
CA ARG A 8 10.51 -1.21 -2.35
C ARG A 8 10.44 -2.62 -2.94
N SER A 9 10.16 -3.62 -2.10
CA SER A 9 10.18 -5.03 -2.50
C SER A 9 8.76 -5.53 -2.78
N MET A 10 8.47 -5.77 -4.06
CA MET A 10 7.18 -6.34 -4.49
C MET A 10 6.93 -7.72 -3.90
N GLU A 11 7.97 -8.55 -3.76
CA GLU A 11 7.84 -9.89 -3.18
C GLU A 11 7.36 -9.82 -1.73
N LYS A 12 7.99 -8.97 -0.91
CA LYS A 12 7.57 -8.77 0.50
C LYS A 12 6.14 -8.24 0.58
N LEU A 13 5.76 -7.31 -0.30
CA LEU A 13 4.39 -6.78 -0.35
C LEU A 13 3.36 -7.88 -0.62
N LYS A 14 3.61 -8.73 -1.61
CA LYS A 14 2.70 -9.83 -1.96
C LYS A 14 2.56 -10.83 -0.82
N ASN A 15 3.68 -11.27 -0.25
CA ASN A 15 3.67 -12.23 0.86
C ASN A 15 2.92 -11.68 2.09
N THR A 16 3.15 -10.42 2.47
CA THR A 16 2.43 -9.80 3.58
C THR A 16 0.95 -9.59 3.25
N ALA A 17 0.61 -9.20 2.02
CA ALA A 17 -0.78 -9.01 1.63
C ALA A 17 -1.57 -10.33 1.63
N GLU A 18 -0.98 -11.42 1.15
CA GLU A 18 -1.58 -12.76 1.23
C GLU A 18 -1.76 -13.22 2.67
N TYR A 19 -0.75 -13.04 3.52
CA TYR A 19 -0.84 -13.35 4.94
C TYR A 19 -2.00 -12.61 5.62
N ILE A 20 -2.15 -11.31 5.36
CA ILE A 20 -3.24 -10.50 5.92
C ILE A 20 -4.60 -10.96 5.38
N ARG A 21 -4.73 -11.19 4.06
CA ARG A 21 -6.00 -11.66 3.47
C ARG A 21 -6.43 -13.02 4.00
N ASN A 22 -5.46 -13.91 4.28
CA ASN A 22 -5.74 -15.22 4.87
C ASN A 22 -6.22 -15.12 6.32
N LEU A 23 -5.63 -14.21 7.11
CA LEU A 23 -6.05 -13.99 8.50
C LEU A 23 -7.34 -13.17 8.63
N TYR A 24 -7.56 -12.25 7.70
CA TYR A 24 -8.66 -11.29 7.72
C TYR A 24 -9.31 -11.21 6.32
N PRO A 25 -10.20 -12.17 5.98
CA PRO A 25 -10.79 -12.26 4.64
C PRO A 25 -11.64 -11.03 4.24
N THR A 26 -12.11 -10.26 5.22
CA THR A 26 -12.91 -9.05 5.01
C THR A 26 -12.07 -7.78 4.84
N VAL A 27 -10.74 -7.88 4.99
CA VAL A 27 -9.82 -6.74 4.84
C VAL A 27 -9.33 -6.69 3.41
N GLU A 28 -9.63 -5.59 2.72
CA GLU A 28 -9.00 -5.32 1.44
C GLU A 28 -7.57 -4.83 1.65
N VAL A 29 -6.63 -5.48 0.97
CA VAL A 29 -5.22 -5.10 0.99
C VAL A 29 -4.81 -4.67 -0.42
N ARG A 30 -4.34 -3.43 -0.57
CA ARG A 30 -3.68 -2.95 -1.79
C ARG A 30 -2.18 -2.89 -1.57
N VAL A 31 -1.40 -3.18 -2.61
CA VAL A 31 0.07 -3.07 -2.56
C VAL A 31 0.52 -2.02 -3.57
N ILE A 32 1.44 -1.16 -3.14
CA ILE A 32 2.08 -0.16 -4.00
C ILE A 32 3.59 -0.34 -3.85
N GLN A 33 4.26 -0.69 -4.94
CA GLN A 33 5.71 -0.69 -4.95
C GLN A 33 6.19 0.75 -5.14
N ALA A 34 7.03 1.22 -4.23
CA ALA A 34 7.53 2.57 -4.27
C ALA A 34 8.99 2.59 -3.81
N ASP A 35 9.87 3.21 -4.62
CA ASP A 35 11.24 3.44 -4.25
C ASP A 35 11.46 4.89 -3.81
N PHE A 36 11.54 5.08 -2.49
CA PHE A 36 11.79 6.38 -1.88
C PHE A 36 13.18 6.95 -2.20
N SER A 37 14.09 6.16 -2.79
CA SER A 37 15.37 6.67 -3.28
C SER A 37 15.24 7.49 -4.57
N GLU A 38 14.12 7.37 -5.30
CA GLU A 38 13.84 8.17 -6.51
C GLU A 38 13.36 9.60 -6.21
N GLY A 39 13.35 9.98 -4.93
CA GLY A 39 12.95 11.31 -4.48
C GLY A 39 11.48 11.59 -4.78
N LYS A 40 11.17 12.76 -5.34
CA LYS A 40 9.77 13.23 -5.46
C LYS A 40 8.88 12.37 -6.35
N LYS A 41 9.44 11.64 -7.32
CA LYS A 41 8.70 10.78 -8.26
C LYS A 41 7.92 9.66 -7.55
N VAL A 42 8.42 9.19 -6.41
CA VAL A 42 7.76 8.15 -5.62
C VAL A 42 6.36 8.58 -5.15
N TYR A 43 6.17 9.88 -4.89
CA TYR A 43 4.88 10.40 -4.41
C TYR A 43 3.84 10.47 -5.52
N GLU A 44 4.24 10.59 -6.79
CA GLU A 44 3.31 10.48 -7.92
C GLU A 44 2.82 9.04 -8.05
N SER A 45 3.73 8.06 -7.99
CA SER A 45 3.35 6.64 -8.03
C SER A 45 2.46 6.23 -6.85
N ILE A 46 2.74 6.75 -5.65
CA ILE A 46 1.88 6.55 -4.48
C ILE A 46 0.53 7.25 -4.71
N GLY A 47 0.52 8.52 -5.12
CA GLY A 47 -0.70 9.28 -5.37
C GLY A 47 -1.64 8.57 -6.33
N ASN A 48 -1.15 8.17 -7.51
CA ASN A 48 -1.94 7.43 -8.51
C ASN A 48 -2.47 6.10 -7.96
N GLY A 49 -1.70 5.41 -7.10
CA GLY A 49 -2.15 4.17 -6.48
C GLY A 49 -3.25 4.34 -5.43
N LEU A 50 -3.41 5.57 -4.93
CA LEU A 50 -4.36 5.97 -3.89
C LEU A 50 -5.56 6.79 -4.41
N GLU A 51 -5.55 7.30 -5.66
CA GLU A 51 -6.58 8.21 -6.19
C GLU A 51 -8.03 7.69 -6.05
N ASP A 52 -8.24 6.38 -6.20
CA ASP A 52 -9.57 5.76 -6.09
C ASP A 52 -9.92 5.28 -4.67
N LEU A 53 -9.07 5.54 -3.69
CA LEU A 53 -9.26 5.10 -2.31
C LEU A 53 -9.67 6.27 -1.42
N ASP A 54 -10.79 6.09 -0.71
CA ASP A 54 -11.21 7.00 0.35
C ASP A 54 -10.35 6.74 1.60
N ILE A 55 -9.24 7.47 1.71
CA ILE A 55 -8.22 7.27 2.75
C ILE A 55 -8.34 8.36 3.80
N GLY A 56 -8.73 7.97 5.01
CA GLY A 56 -8.56 8.80 6.20
C GLY A 56 -7.09 8.83 6.62
N ILE A 57 -6.47 10.02 6.64
CA ILE A 57 -5.15 10.21 7.25
C ILE A 57 -5.35 10.28 8.77
N LEU A 58 -4.81 9.31 9.51
CA LEU A 58 -4.77 9.38 10.97
C LEU A 58 -3.63 10.33 11.39
N GLY A 59 -3.90 11.63 11.31
CA GLY A 59 -3.08 12.70 11.88
C GLY A 59 -3.48 12.96 13.33
N LYS A 60 -2.50 13.35 14.15
CA LYS A 60 -2.72 13.71 15.56
C LYS A 60 -3.61 14.94 15.72
#